data_AF-K1TP54-F1
#
_entry.id   AF-K1TP54-F1
#
_cell.length_a   1.000
_cell.length_b   1.000
_cell.length_c   1.000
_cell.angle_alpha   90.00
_cell.angle_beta   90.00
_cell.angle_gamma   90.00
#
_symmetry.space_group_name_H-M   'P 1'
#
loop_
_entity.id
_entity.type
_entity.pdbx_description
1 polymer ?
#
loop_
_entity_poly.entity_id
_entity_poly.type
_entity_poly.pdbx_seq_one_letter_code
_entity_poly.pdbx_strand_id
1 'polypeptide(L)'
;YLSGDVRAKLRMAQFAAETNPEFAVNVDTLTKAQPRELEASEIDVRLGATWLNPDIIQKFMTETFQIPYYLRHAVKVRYSPYTAEWRVEGKTATGRSDIISSETYGTSRANAYKILEETLNLKDVRIYDTIEDAEGKPKRVLNKRETMLAQQKQQVIKDAFANWVWQDPQRRI
;
A
#
# COMPACT_ATOMS: atom_id res chain seq x y z
N TYR A 1 -11.20 -23.54 -2.69
CA TYR A 1 -11.98 -22.42 -3.27
C TYR A 1 -13.01 -21.97 -2.26
N LEU A 2 -12.87 -20.79 -1.63
CA LEU A 2 -13.99 -19.94 -1.10
C LEU A 2 -13.55 -18.67 -0.34
N SER A 3 -12.39 -18.05 -0.60
CA SER A 3 -11.98 -16.80 0.09
C SER A 3 -12.55 -15.53 -0.57
N GLY A 4 -13.84 -15.51 -0.88
CA GLY A 4 -14.52 -14.25 -1.21
C GLY A 4 -14.47 -13.32 0.01
N ASP A 5 -13.96 -12.11 -0.20
CA ASP A 5 -13.81 -11.01 0.75
C ASP A 5 -14.97 -10.97 1.76
N VAL A 6 -14.66 -11.09 3.06
CA VAL A 6 -15.65 -11.13 4.15
C VAL A 6 -16.58 -9.91 4.11
N ARG A 7 -16.09 -8.75 3.65
CA ARG A 7 -16.89 -7.53 3.45
C ARG A 7 -17.84 -7.65 2.25
N ALA A 8 -17.39 -8.28 1.17
CA ALA A 8 -18.25 -8.54 0.01
C ALA A 8 -19.34 -9.57 0.35
N LYS A 9 -18.98 -10.62 1.11
CA LYS A 9 -19.94 -11.61 1.61
C LYS A 9 -20.92 -11.01 2.61
N LEU A 10 -20.49 -10.08 3.46
CA LEU A 10 -21.39 -9.37 4.37
C LEU A 10 -22.38 -8.50 3.59
N ARG A 11 -21.93 -7.75 2.58
CA ARG A 11 -22.83 -6.96 1.71
C ARG A 11 -23.84 -7.84 0.98
N MET A 12 -23.40 -8.99 0.46
CA MET A 12 -24.31 -9.95 -0.17
C MET A 12 -25.29 -10.57 0.83
N ALA A 13 -24.84 -10.89 2.04
CA ALA A 13 -25.68 -11.45 3.09
C ALA A 13 -26.70 -10.42 3.60
N GLN A 14 -26.33 -9.14 3.71
CA GLN A 14 -27.25 -8.05 4.06
C GLN A 14 -28.33 -7.87 3.00
N PHE A 15 -27.97 -7.85 1.72
CA PHE A 15 -28.92 -7.76 0.62
C PHE A 15 -29.84 -8.99 0.54
N ALA A 16 -29.32 -10.19 0.83
CA ALA A 16 -30.13 -11.40 0.92
C ALA A 16 -31.06 -11.42 2.15
N ALA A 17 -30.63 -10.85 3.27
CA ALA A 17 -31.42 -10.76 4.50
C ALA A 17 -32.61 -9.79 4.39
N GLU A 18 -32.57 -8.82 3.46
CA GLU A 18 -33.72 -7.95 3.15
C GLU A 18 -34.90 -8.72 2.55
N THR A 19 -34.64 -9.86 1.88
CA THR A 19 -35.66 -10.68 1.21
C THR A 19 -35.86 -12.06 1.83
N ASN A 20 -34.93 -12.53 2.66
CA ASN A 20 -35.04 -13.82 3.35
C ASN A 20 -34.45 -13.78 4.78
N PRO A 21 -35.30 -13.84 5.83
CA PRO A 21 -34.88 -13.71 7.24
C PRO A 21 -33.86 -14.75 7.72
N GLU A 22 -33.76 -15.91 7.07
CA GLU A 22 -32.81 -16.97 7.45
C GLU A 22 -31.34 -16.55 7.31
N PHE A 23 -31.04 -15.54 6.47
CA PHE A 23 -29.69 -15.01 6.33
C PHE A 23 -29.27 -14.04 7.45
N ALA A 24 -30.18 -13.65 8.35
CA ALA A 24 -29.86 -12.78 9.48
C ALA A 24 -28.77 -13.37 10.39
N VAL A 25 -28.76 -14.69 10.58
CA VAL A 25 -27.73 -15.40 11.35
C VAL A 25 -26.36 -15.31 10.67
N ASN A 26 -26.33 -15.40 9.34
CA ASN A 26 -25.10 -15.23 8.56
C ASN A 26 -24.60 -13.78 8.61
N VAL A 27 -25.51 -12.79 8.60
CA VAL A 27 -25.16 -11.38 8.76
C VAL A 27 -24.58 -11.12 10.15
N ASP A 28 -25.18 -11.61 11.23
CA ASP A 28 -24.67 -11.44 12.60
C ASP A 28 -23.29 -12.11 12.78
N THR A 29 -23.12 -13.32 12.25
CA THR A 29 -21.85 -14.04 12.28
C THR A 29 -20.76 -13.30 11.51
N LEU A 30 -21.06 -12.81 10.30
CA LEU A 30 -20.11 -12.04 9.48
C LEU A 30 -19.84 -10.64 10.05
N THR A 31 -20.80 -10.05 10.74
CA THR A 31 -20.65 -8.75 11.43
C THR A 31 -19.71 -8.89 12.63
N LYS A 32 -19.89 -9.92 13.47
CA LYS A 32 -19.01 -10.21 14.62
C LYS A 32 -17.62 -10.69 14.18
N ALA A 33 -17.54 -11.34 13.02
CA ALA A 33 -16.27 -11.75 12.42
C ALA A 33 -15.58 -10.61 11.65
N GLN A 34 -16.18 -9.41 11.57
CA GLN A 34 -15.48 -8.26 11.00
C GLN A 34 -14.26 -7.97 11.88
N PRO A 35 -13.06 -7.91 11.30
CA PRO A 35 -11.92 -7.41 12.03
C PRO A 35 -12.19 -5.97 12.44
N ARG A 36 -11.83 -5.61 13.69
CA ARG A 36 -11.88 -4.22 14.17
C ARG A 36 -11.15 -3.35 13.15
N GLU A 37 -11.75 -2.21 12.78
CA GLU A 37 -11.03 -1.20 12.02
C GLU A 37 -9.73 -0.86 12.77
N LEU A 38 -8.60 -1.05 12.11
CA LEU A 38 -7.34 -0.52 12.63
C LEU A 38 -7.44 0.99 12.50
N GLU A 39 -7.14 1.68 13.59
CA GLU A 39 -6.98 3.13 13.51
C GLU A 39 -5.81 3.44 12.54
N ALA A 40 -5.88 4.56 11.82
CA ALA A 40 -4.83 4.95 10.86
C ALA A 40 -3.42 4.97 11.51
N SER A 41 -3.36 5.33 12.79
CA SER A 41 -2.14 5.29 13.61
C SER A 41 -1.60 3.88 13.83
N GLU A 42 -2.44 2.86 13.92
CA GLU A 42 -2.02 1.46 14.05
C GLU A 42 -1.50 0.90 12.71
N ILE A 43 -2.05 1.36 11.58
CA ILE A 43 -1.58 0.99 10.24
C ILE A 43 -0.20 1.60 9.98
N ASP A 44 -0.01 2.87 10.34
CA ASP A 44 1.26 3.57 10.20
C ASP A 44 2.37 2.90 11.02
N VAL A 45 2.08 2.54 12.28
CA VAL A 45 3.00 1.78 13.12
C VAL A 45 3.34 0.42 12.52
N ARG A 46 2.38 -0.25 11.86
CA ARG A 46 2.59 -1.57 11.25
C ARG A 46 3.41 -1.53 9.95
N LEU A 47 3.21 -0.52 9.09
CA LEU A 47 4.00 -0.39 7.86
C LEU A 47 5.46 0.01 8.13
N GLY A 48 5.71 0.78 9.19
CA GLY A 48 7.08 1.12 9.63
C GLY A 48 7.69 0.15 10.65
N ALA A 49 6.96 -0.88 11.06
CA ALA A 49 7.40 -1.81 12.08
C ALA A 49 8.64 -2.60 11.63
N THR A 50 9.74 -2.44 12.36
CA THR A 50 10.99 -3.20 12.14
C THR A 50 10.85 -4.69 12.41
N TRP A 51 9.80 -5.10 13.13
CA TRP A 51 9.48 -6.49 13.42
C TRP A 51 8.66 -7.18 12.31
N LEU A 52 8.24 -6.43 11.28
CA LEU A 52 7.50 -7.00 10.17
C LEU A 52 8.42 -7.85 9.29
N ASN A 53 8.02 -9.08 8.99
CA ASN A 53 8.77 -9.93 8.07
C ASN A 53 8.77 -9.28 6.66
N PRO A 54 9.95 -9.03 6.04
CA PRO A 54 10.03 -8.49 4.68
C PRO A 54 9.22 -9.25 3.64
N ASP A 55 9.01 -10.55 3.82
CA ASP A 55 8.19 -11.38 2.92
C ASP A 55 6.73 -10.92 2.88
N ILE A 56 6.19 -10.40 3.98
CA ILE A 56 4.83 -9.86 4.04
C ILE A 56 4.71 -8.62 3.17
N ILE A 57 5.67 -7.70 3.27
CA ILE A 57 5.70 -6.48 2.45
C ILE A 57 5.98 -6.83 0.98
N GLN A 58 6.87 -7.80 0.71
CA GLN A 58 7.10 -8.29 -0.65
C GLN A 58 5.82 -8.85 -1.26
N LYS A 59 5.06 -9.65 -0.50
CA LYS A 59 3.81 -10.25 -0.97
C LYS A 59 2.75 -9.18 -1.22
N PHE A 60 2.58 -8.23 -0.29
CA PHE A 60 1.71 -7.07 -0.46
C PHE A 60 2.06 -6.30 -1.73
N MET A 61 3.32 -5.87 -1.86
CA MET A 61 3.80 -5.10 -3.02
C MET A 61 3.56 -5.87 -4.33
N THR A 62 3.82 -7.18 -4.35
CA THR A 62 3.64 -8.01 -5.55
C THR A 62 2.17 -8.14 -5.95
N GLU A 63 1.28 -8.38 -4.98
CA GLU A 63 -0.15 -8.55 -5.22
C GLU A 63 -0.84 -7.22 -5.57
N THR A 64 -0.54 -6.16 -4.82
CA THR A 64 -1.19 -4.84 -4.96
C THR A 64 -0.70 -4.08 -6.19
N PHE A 65 0.60 -4.10 -6.49
CA PHE A 65 1.14 -3.44 -7.69
C PHE A 65 1.12 -4.36 -8.92
N GLN A 66 0.57 -5.57 -8.78
CA GLN A 66 0.41 -6.56 -9.86
C GLN A 66 1.71 -6.82 -10.63
N ILE A 67 2.83 -6.97 -9.91
CA ILE A 67 4.14 -7.12 -10.52
C ILE A 67 4.17 -8.39 -11.40
N PRO A 68 4.44 -8.25 -12.71
CA PRO A 68 4.51 -9.39 -13.63
C PRO A 68 5.51 -10.44 -13.15
N TYR A 69 5.18 -11.72 -13.34
CA TYR A 69 5.99 -12.84 -12.84
C TYR A 69 7.47 -12.72 -13.22
N TYR A 70 7.75 -12.32 -14.47
CA TYR A 70 9.10 -12.15 -14.99
C TYR A 70 9.88 -10.98 -14.36
N LEU A 71 9.25 -10.07 -13.60
CA LEU A 71 9.93 -8.96 -12.91
C LEU A 71 10.05 -9.16 -11.39
N ARG A 72 9.39 -10.17 -10.81
CA ARG A 72 9.41 -10.42 -9.35
C ARG A 72 10.78 -10.75 -8.77
N HIS A 73 11.74 -11.13 -9.62
CA HIS A 73 13.12 -11.35 -9.20
C HIS A 73 13.91 -10.04 -9.12
N ALA A 74 13.54 -9.02 -9.92
CA ALA A 74 14.23 -7.74 -10.00
C ALA A 74 13.71 -6.71 -8.99
N VAL A 75 12.44 -6.82 -8.57
CA VAL A 75 11.81 -5.90 -7.60
C VAL A 75 11.72 -6.56 -6.22
N LYS A 76 12.58 -6.13 -5.29
CA LYS A 76 12.75 -6.76 -3.97
C LYS A 76 12.60 -5.78 -2.83
N VAL A 77 11.87 -6.17 -1.78
CA VAL A 77 11.82 -5.45 -0.51
C VAL A 77 12.90 -6.01 0.41
N ARG A 78 13.70 -5.13 1.02
CA ARG A 78 14.73 -5.49 1.99
C ARG A 78 14.64 -4.61 3.21
N TYR A 79 14.87 -5.20 4.38
CA TYR A 79 15.13 -4.48 5.61
C TYR A 79 16.61 -4.57 5.95
N SER A 80 17.23 -3.43 6.23
CA SER A 80 18.62 -3.33 6.69
C SER A 80 18.63 -3.21 8.22
N PRO A 81 18.99 -4.28 8.97
CA PRO A 81 19.02 -4.21 10.43
C PRO A 81 20.12 -3.27 10.95
N TYR A 82 21.18 -3.03 10.17
CA TYR A 82 22.28 -2.13 10.54
C TYR A 82 21.88 -0.65 10.51
N THR A 83 21.06 -0.25 9.53
CA THR A 83 20.61 1.14 9.38
C THR A 83 19.18 1.36 9.86
N ALA A 84 18.48 0.29 10.23
CA ALA A 84 17.04 0.27 10.49
C ALA A 84 16.19 0.84 9.35
N GLU A 85 16.63 0.67 8.10
CA GLU A 85 15.96 1.20 6.91
C GLU A 85 15.36 0.10 6.04
N TRP A 86 14.19 0.39 5.49
CA TRP A 86 13.58 -0.38 4.42
C TRP A 86 14.05 0.12 3.05
N ARG A 87 14.25 -0.81 2.12
CA ARG A 87 14.54 -0.51 0.71
C ARG A 87 13.69 -1.34 -0.23
N VAL A 88 13.25 -0.72 -1.32
CA VAL A 88 12.67 -1.37 -2.48
C VAL A 88 13.67 -1.28 -3.63
N GLU A 89 14.23 -2.41 -4.02
CA GLU A 89 15.15 -2.57 -5.14
C GLU A 89 14.38 -2.64 -6.46
N GLY A 90 15.04 -2.29 -7.57
CA GLY A 90 14.44 -2.42 -8.90
C GLY A 90 13.27 -1.47 -9.17
N LYS A 91 13.19 -0.32 -8.49
CA LYS A 91 12.05 0.64 -8.60
C LYS A 91 11.76 1.11 -10.02
N THR A 92 12.70 0.98 -10.95
CA THR A 92 12.57 1.37 -12.37
C THR A 92 12.40 0.18 -13.30
N ALA A 93 12.45 -1.06 -12.80
CA ALA A 93 12.48 -2.28 -13.61
C ALA A 93 11.18 -2.51 -14.41
N THR A 94 10.05 -1.98 -13.96
CA THR A 94 8.76 -2.08 -14.66
C THR A 94 8.57 -1.04 -15.77
N GLY A 95 9.47 -0.03 -15.84
CA GLY A 95 9.40 1.05 -16.81
C GLY A 95 8.22 2.00 -16.59
N ARG A 96 8.03 2.94 -17.53
CA ARG A 96 6.93 3.94 -17.47
C ARG A 96 5.58 3.39 -17.92
N SER A 97 5.54 2.19 -18.51
CA SER A 97 4.31 1.53 -18.99
C SER A 97 3.53 0.79 -17.89
N ASP A 98 4.08 0.70 -16.68
CA ASP A 98 3.42 0.11 -15.51
C ASP A 98 2.44 1.12 -14.89
N ILE A 99 1.27 1.24 -15.52
CA ILE A 99 0.19 2.19 -15.18
C ILE A 99 -0.24 2.06 -13.72
N ILE A 100 -0.27 0.83 -13.18
CA ILE A 100 -0.66 0.60 -11.79
C ILE A 100 0.32 1.28 -10.84
N SER A 101 1.62 1.11 -11.09
CA SER A 101 2.65 1.75 -10.28
C SER A 101 2.75 3.27 -10.49
N SER A 102 2.45 3.77 -11.70
CA SER A 102 2.66 5.18 -12.05
C SER A 102 1.43 6.07 -11.92
N GLU A 103 0.23 5.49 -11.86
CA GLU A 103 -1.04 6.25 -11.83
C GLU A 103 -1.98 5.79 -10.72
N THR A 104 -2.17 4.48 -10.51
CA THR A 104 -3.08 4.00 -9.46
C THR A 104 -2.51 4.24 -8.08
N TYR A 105 -1.28 3.75 -7.85
CA TYR A 105 -0.57 3.83 -6.56
C TYR A 105 0.62 4.79 -6.60
N GLY A 106 0.81 5.51 -7.69
CA GLY A 106 1.86 6.51 -7.83
C GLY A 106 1.45 7.70 -8.67
N THR A 107 2.44 8.51 -9.00
CA THR A 107 2.34 9.67 -9.87
C THR A 107 3.42 9.60 -10.94
N SER A 108 3.31 10.45 -11.96
CA SER A 108 4.36 10.64 -12.97
C SER A 108 5.71 11.08 -12.37
N ARG A 109 5.72 11.61 -11.14
CA ARG A 109 6.90 12.13 -10.43
C ARG A 109 7.40 11.20 -9.32
N ALA A 110 6.59 10.25 -8.86
CA ALA A 110 6.97 9.21 -7.91
C ALA A 110 6.11 7.97 -8.09
N ASN A 111 6.71 6.87 -8.52
CA ASN A 111 6.01 5.60 -8.65
C ASN A 111 5.71 4.95 -7.29
N ALA A 112 4.82 3.96 -7.32
CA ALA A 112 4.37 3.23 -6.14
C ALA A 112 5.50 2.60 -5.33
N TYR A 113 6.57 2.12 -5.97
CA TYR A 113 7.74 1.53 -5.29
C TYR A 113 8.48 2.57 -4.43
N LYS A 114 8.66 3.79 -4.95
CA LYS A 114 9.26 4.90 -4.19
C LYS A 114 8.36 5.31 -3.03
N ILE A 115 7.07 5.45 -3.28
CA ILE A 115 6.11 5.85 -2.25
C ILE A 115 6.05 4.80 -1.13
N LEU A 116 6.02 3.52 -1.49
CA LEU A 116 6.05 2.41 -0.53
C LEU A 116 7.34 2.46 0.31
N GLU A 117 8.51 2.63 -0.30
CA GLU A 117 9.77 2.73 0.44
C GLU A 117 9.76 3.87 1.46
N GLU A 118 9.31 5.07 1.10
CA GLU A 118 9.20 6.20 2.04
C GLU A 118 8.21 5.86 3.17
N THR A 119 7.09 5.21 2.85
CA THR A 119 6.07 4.80 3.82
C THR A 119 6.60 3.80 4.83
N LEU A 120 7.35 2.79 4.38
CA LEU A 120 7.99 1.80 5.26
C LEU A 120 9.04 2.45 6.18
N ASN A 121 9.60 3.58 5.76
CA ASN A 121 10.55 4.34 6.57
C ASN A 121 9.89 5.47 7.39
N LEU A 122 8.55 5.46 7.52
CA LEU A 122 7.78 6.47 8.25
C LEU A 122 8.03 7.91 7.77
N LYS A 123 8.30 8.09 6.47
CA LYS A 123 8.55 9.38 5.84
C LYS A 123 7.38 9.80 4.96
N ASP A 124 7.01 11.08 5.05
CA ASP A 124 6.12 11.70 4.07
C ASP A 124 6.82 11.82 2.72
N VAL A 125 6.14 11.41 1.65
CA VAL A 125 6.69 11.57 0.30
C VAL A 125 6.83 13.05 -0.04
N ARG A 126 8.00 13.45 -0.52
CA ARG A 126 8.29 14.83 -0.96
C ARG A 126 8.83 14.84 -2.38
N ILE A 127 8.26 15.71 -3.22
CA ILE A 127 8.70 15.91 -4.60
C ILE A 127 9.40 17.26 -4.70
N TYR A 128 10.60 17.25 -5.26
CA TYR A 128 11.39 18.45 -5.49
C TYR A 128 11.59 18.66 -6.98
N ASP A 129 11.53 19.92 -7.40
CA ASP A 129 12.02 20.37 -8.69
C ASP A 129 13.42 20.96 -8.54
N THR A 130 14.15 20.98 -9.65
CA THR A 130 15.41 21.71 -9.74
C THR A 130 15.17 22.95 -10.58
N ILE A 131 15.42 24.12 -10.01
CA ILE A 131 15.39 25.41 -10.69
C ILE A 131 16.79 26.02 -10.66
N GLU A 132 17.11 26.89 -11.61
CA GLU A 132 18.33 27.69 -11.52
C GLU A 132 18.10 28.88 -10.58
N ASP A 133 19.07 29.18 -9.73
CA ASP A 133 19.09 30.40 -8.92
C ASP A 133 19.63 31.60 -9.72
N ALA A 134 19.72 32.77 -9.08
CA ALA A 134 20.18 34.00 -9.71
C ALA A 134 21.63 33.93 -10.24
N GLU A 135 22.41 32.94 -9.80
CA GLU A 135 23.79 32.69 -10.23
C GLU A 135 23.89 31.51 -11.21
N GLY A 136 22.75 30.97 -11.68
CA GLY A 136 22.69 29.84 -12.61
C GLY A 136 22.98 28.48 -11.97
N LYS A 137 22.99 28.37 -10.63
CA LYS A 137 23.26 27.10 -9.93
C LYS A 137 21.95 26.33 -9.69
N PRO A 138 21.98 24.99 -9.77
CA PRO A 138 20.81 24.18 -9.53
C PRO A 138 20.41 24.22 -8.05
N LYS A 139 19.18 24.68 -7.78
CA LYS A 139 18.55 24.73 -6.47
C LYS A 139 17.34 23.80 -6.44
N ARG A 140 17.28 22.93 -5.43
CA ARG A 140 16.12 22.06 -5.19
C ARG A 140 15.03 22.82 -4.44
N VAL A 141 13.83 22.86 -5.01
CA VAL A 141 12.65 23.51 -4.41
C VAL A 141 11.53 22.49 -4.27
N LEU A 142 10.85 22.49 -3.12
CA LEU A 142 9.72 21.60 -2.87
C LEU A 142 8.57 21.95 -3.83
N ASN A 143 8.16 20.99 -4.65
CA ASN A 143 6.97 21.10 -5.46
C ASN A 143 5.76 20.72 -4.60
N LYS A 144 5.06 21.73 -4.05
CA LYS A 144 3.92 21.52 -3.15
C LYS A 144 2.78 20.73 -3.81
N ARG A 145 2.51 20.98 -5.09
CA ARG A 145 1.43 20.32 -5.84
C ARG A 145 1.73 18.84 -6.04
N GLU A 146 2.89 18.52 -6.58
CA GLU A 146 3.31 17.13 -6.82
C GLU A 146 3.51 16.37 -5.51
N THR A 147 3.98 17.05 -4.46
CA THR A 147 4.07 16.48 -3.11
C THR A 147 2.70 16.10 -2.57
N MET A 148 1.71 16.99 -2.67
CA MET A 148 0.33 16.69 -2.25
C MET A 148 -0.24 15.47 -3.00
N LEU A 149 -0.06 15.40 -4.32
CA LEU A 149 -0.52 14.26 -5.12
C LEU A 149 0.18 12.96 -4.69
N ALA A 150 1.48 12.99 -4.46
CA ALA A 150 2.23 11.83 -4.01
C ALA A 150 1.82 11.38 -2.60
N GLN A 151 1.53 12.31 -1.69
CA GLN A 151 1.02 12.01 -0.34
C GLN A 151 -0.39 11.43 -0.37
N GLN A 152 -1.27 11.86 -1.29
CA GLN A 152 -2.56 11.21 -1.50
C GLN A 152 -2.38 9.75 -1.92
N LYS A 153 -1.43 9.47 -2.83
CA LYS A 153 -1.09 8.09 -3.23
C LYS A 153 -0.47 7.29 -2.09
N GLN A 154 0.30 7.95 -1.23
CA GLN A 154 0.81 7.35 0.00
C GLN A 154 -0.32 6.85 0.90
N GLN A 155 -1.37 7.66 1.10
CA GLN A 155 -2.55 7.24 1.85
C GLN A 155 -3.27 6.06 1.18
N VAL A 156 -3.44 6.09 -0.15
CA VAL A 156 -4.06 4.98 -0.89
C VAL A 156 -3.28 3.66 -0.69
N ILE A 157 -1.95 3.70 -0.64
CA ILE A 157 -1.13 2.51 -0.35
C ILE A 157 -1.35 2.02 1.09
N LYS A 158 -1.41 2.93 2.07
CA LYS A 158 -1.69 2.58 3.47
C LYS A 158 -3.05 1.89 3.62
N ASP A 159 -4.08 2.46 3.01
CA ASP A 159 -5.43 1.89 3.02
C ASP A 159 -5.48 0.52 2.34
N ALA A 160 -4.77 0.38 1.21
CA ALA A 160 -4.66 -0.89 0.50
C ALA A 160 -3.97 -1.96 1.36
N PHE A 161 -2.89 -1.61 2.08
CA PHE A 161 -2.21 -2.53 2.98
C PHE A 161 -3.11 -2.98 4.13
N ALA A 162 -3.79 -2.03 4.77
CA ALA A 162 -4.72 -2.33 5.85
C ALA A 162 -5.79 -3.34 5.40
N ASN A 163 -6.42 -3.11 4.26
CA ASN A 163 -7.39 -4.03 3.69
C ASN A 163 -6.76 -5.39 3.33
N TRP A 164 -5.56 -5.39 2.76
CA TRP A 164 -4.85 -6.59 2.31
C TRP A 164 -4.43 -7.53 3.46
N VAL A 165 -4.03 -6.96 4.60
CA VAL A 165 -3.70 -7.72 5.83
C VAL A 165 -4.95 -8.41 6.39
N TRP A 166 -6.11 -7.77 6.30
CA TRP A 166 -7.36 -8.30 6.85
C TRP A 166 -8.02 -9.39 6.01
N GLN A 167 -7.72 -9.45 4.71
CA GLN A 167 -8.32 -10.42 3.77
C GLN A 167 -7.86 -11.87 4.01
N ASP A 168 -6.74 -12.09 4.70
CA ASP A 168 -6.18 -13.42 4.93
C ASP A 168 -5.76 -13.54 6.40
N PRO A 169 -6.40 -14.44 7.18
CA PRO A 169 -6.06 -14.65 8.58
C PRO A 169 -4.59 -14.99 8.82
N GLN A 170 -3.88 -15.59 7.85
CA GLN A 170 -2.45 -15.90 7.97
C GLN A 170 -1.55 -14.67 7.85
N ARG A 171 -2.09 -13.52 7.41
CA ARG A 171 -1.39 -12.24 7.31
C ARG A 171 -1.59 -11.37 8.55
N ARG A 172 -2.44 -11.80 9.49
CA ARG A 172 -2.68 -11.11 10.76
C ARG A 172 -1.42 -11.20 11.62
N ILE A 173 -0.60 -10.16 11.50
CA ILE A 173 0.46 -9.77 12.42
C ILE A 173 -0.10 -9.26 13.74
#